data_AF-A0A7C5JSQ3-F1
#
_entry.id   AF-A0A7C5JSQ3-F1
#
_cell.length_a   1.000
_cell.length_b   1.000
_cell.length_c   1.000
_cell.angle_alpha   90.00
_cell.angle_beta   90.00
_cell.angle_gamma   90.00
#
_symmetry.space_group_name_H-M   'P 1'
#
loop_
_entity.id
_entity.type
_entity.pdbx_description
1 polymer ?
#
loop_
_entity_poly.entity_id
_entity_poly.type
_entity_poly.pdbx_seq_one_letter_code
_entity_poly.pdbx_strand_id
1 'polypeptide(L)' 'MAKQETITETLKIAVRDSGESLYAICKATGLNEDSLSRFMRGRQSLRLDLADKLATHLGIECRQSKRRKG' A
#
# COMPACT_ATOMS: atom_id res chain seq x y z
N MET A 1 2.97 -20.37 -9.16
CA MET A 1 4.19 -19.54 -9.09
C MET A 1 4.01 -18.59 -7.92
N ALA A 2 4.89 -18.57 -6.92
CA ALA A 2 4.78 -17.61 -5.83
C ALA A 2 4.92 -16.20 -6.42
N LYS A 3 3.83 -15.43 -6.44
CA LYS A 3 3.79 -14.07 -6.97
C LYS A 3 4.80 -13.27 -6.16
N GLN A 4 5.83 -12.74 -6.82
CA GLN A 4 6.79 -11.84 -6.19
C GLN A 4 6.00 -10.69 -5.56
N GLU A 5 6.14 -10.48 -4.25
CA GLU A 5 5.44 -9.40 -3.56
C GLU A 5 5.89 -8.07 -4.16
N THR A 6 4.98 -7.44 -4.90
CA THR A 6 5.20 -6.11 -5.46
C THR A 6 4.83 -5.07 -4.42
N ILE A 7 5.35 -3.85 -4.55
CA ILE A 7 4.98 -2.71 -3.69
C ILE A 7 3.45 -2.59 -3.58
N THR A 8 2.74 -2.74 -4.70
CA THR A 8 1.27 -2.71 -4.74
C THR A 8 0.63 -3.79 -3.87
N GLU A 9 1.12 -5.03 -3.91
CA GLU A 9 0.55 -6.11 -3.11
C GLU A 9 0.90 -5.93 -1.63
N THR A 10 2.14 -5.54 -1.30
CA THR A 10 2.55 -5.25 0.08
C THR A 10 1.66 -4.19 0.71
N LEU A 11 1.37 -3.09 0.00
CA LEU A 11 0.47 -2.04 0.49
C LEU A 11 -0.96 -2.58 0.70
N LYS A 12 -1.48 -3.39 -0.24
CA LYS A 12 -2.81 -3.98 -0.12
C LYS A 12 -2.93 -4.95 1.03
N ILE A 13 -1.89 -5.76 1.28
CA ILE A 13 -1.84 -6.68 2.41
C ILE A 13 -1.81 -5.87 3.70
N ALA A 14 -0.93 -4.89 3.83
CA ALA A 14 -0.84 -4.06 5.03
C ALA A 14 -2.16 -3.32 5.36
N VAL A 15 -2.88 -2.82 4.35
CA VAL A 15 -4.21 -2.21 4.55
C VAL A 15 -5.25 -3.23 5.03
N ARG A 16 -5.17 -4.50 4.63
CA ARG A 16 -6.08 -5.56 5.12
C ARG A 16 -5.71 -6.00 6.53
N ASP A 17 -4.42 -6.14 6.80
CA ASP A 17 -3.89 -6.67 8.06
C ASP A 17 -3.95 -5.64 9.19
N SER A 18 -4.07 -4.34 8.88
CA SER A 18 -4.20 -3.29 9.90
C SER A 18 -5.50 -3.40 10.71
N GLY A 19 -6.53 -4.07 10.17
CA GLY A 19 -7.86 -4.14 10.79
C GLY A 19 -8.61 -2.80 10.82
N GLU A 20 -8.04 -1.73 10.26
CA GLU A 20 -8.66 -0.40 10.17
C GLU A 20 -9.64 -0.34 8.99
N SER A 21 -10.70 0.44 9.13
CA SER A 21 -11.57 0.75 7.99
C SER A 21 -10.83 1.67 6.99
N LEU A 22 -11.18 1.58 5.71
CA LEU A 22 -10.61 2.47 4.69
C LEU A 22 -10.84 3.94 5.04
N TYR A 23 -11.99 4.27 5.65
CA TYR A 23 -12.30 5.60 6.14
C TYR A 23 -11.32 6.06 7.23
N ALA A 24 -11.02 5.22 8.22
CA ALA A 24 -10.08 5.55 9.29
C ALA A 24 -8.67 5.84 8.75
N ILE A 25 -8.20 4.98 7.83
CA ILE A 25 -6.91 5.16 7.15
C ILE A 25 -6.90 6.47 6.35
N CYS A 26 -7.97 6.75 5.58
CA CYS A 26 -8.07 7.99 4.80
C CYS A 26 -8.07 9.23 5.69
N LYS A 27 -8.75 9.18 6.84
CA LYS A 27 -8.79 10.28 7.81
C LYS A 27 -7.42 10.53 8.44
N ALA A 28 -6.68 9.48 8.78
CA ALA A 28 -5.35 9.60 9.39
C ALA A 28 -4.29 10.08 8.38
N THR A 29 -4.37 9.63 7.13
CA THR A 29 -3.36 9.89 6.09
C THR A 29 -3.69 11.09 5.20
N GLY A 30 -4.93 11.58 5.24
CA GLY A 30 -5.44 12.60 4.32
C GLY A 30 -5.66 12.10 2.89
N LEU A 31 -5.75 10.78 2.69
CA LEU A 31 -6.07 10.18 1.40
C LEU A 31 -7.56 10.33 1.07
N ASN A 32 -7.88 10.33 -0.22
CA ASN A 32 -9.26 10.25 -0.69
C ASN A 32 -9.76 8.79 -0.64
N GLU A 33 -10.94 8.59 -0.05
CA GLU A 33 -11.51 7.25 0.16
C GLU A 33 -11.86 6.51 -1.13
N ASP A 34 -12.40 7.20 -2.13
CA ASP A 34 -12.70 6.58 -3.43
C ASP A 34 -11.40 6.16 -4.14
N SER A 35 -10.35 6.97 -4.04
CA SER A 35 -9.02 6.62 -4.57
C SER A 35 -8.44 5.39 -3.88
N LEU A 36 -8.50 5.32 -2.54
CA LEU A 36 -8.01 4.15 -1.78
C LEU A 36 -8.84 2.90 -2.09
N SER A 37 -10.17 3.02 -2.14
CA SER A 37 -11.08 1.93 -2.48
C SER A 37 -10.83 1.35 -3.88
N ARG A 38 -10.68 2.22 -4.89
CA ARG A 38 -10.33 1.80 -6.26
C ARG A 38 -8.96 1.15 -6.34
N PHE A 39 -7.97 1.67 -5.61
CA PHE A 39 -6.65 1.07 -5.50
C PHE A 39 -6.73 -0.35 -4.93
N MET A 40 -7.42 -0.54 -3.81
CA MET A 40 -7.61 -1.84 -3.17
C MET A 40 -8.26 -2.85 -4.12
N ARG A 41 -9.25 -2.41 -4.91
CA ARG A 41 -9.94 -3.21 -5.94
C ARG A 41 -9.13 -3.43 -7.22
N GLY A 42 -7.93 -2.83 -7.35
CA GLY A 42 -7.09 -2.94 -8.55
C GLY A 42 -7.63 -2.19 -9.76
N ARG A 43 -8.51 -1.22 -9.54
CA ARG A 43 -9.11 -0.37 -10.59
C ARG A 43 -8.31 0.89 -10.89
N GLN A 44 -7.35 1.24 -10.02
CA GLN A 44 -6.49 2.41 -10.19
C GLN A 44 -5.11 2.16 -9.56
N SER A 45 -4.10 2.85 -10.06
CA SER A 45 -2.81 3.01 -9.39
C SER A 45 -2.89 4.06 -8.27
N LEU A 46 -1.98 3.94 -7.31
CA LEU A 46 -1.74 4.96 -6.29
C LEU A 46 -0.45 5.71 -6.63
N ARG A 47 -0.48 7.03 -6.50
CA ARG A 47 0.73 7.84 -6.63
C ARG A 47 1.69 7.54 -5.47
N LEU A 48 3.00 7.59 -5.72
CA LEU A 48 4.01 7.21 -4.73
C LEU A 48 4.00 8.11 -3.48
N ASP A 49 3.72 9.40 -3.62
CA ASP A 49 3.55 10.33 -2.50
C ASP A 49 2.41 9.91 -1.54
N LEU A 50 1.33 9.33 -2.07
CA LEU A 50 0.25 8.76 -1.26
C LEU A 50 0.61 7.37 -0.71
N ALA A 51 1.40 6.60 -1.46
CA ALA A 51 1.92 5.32 -1.00
C ALA A 51 2.86 5.49 0.20
N ASP A 52 3.70 6.52 0.21
CA ASP A 52 4.60 6.84 1.32
C ASP A 52 3.82 7.22 2.59
N LYS A 53 2.70 7.94 2.46
CA LYS A 53 1.80 8.26 3.58
C LYS A 53 1.17 7.00 4.18
N LEU A 54 0.68 6.09 3.34
CA LEU A 54 0.17 4.80 3.78
C LEU A 54 1.27 3.97 4.45
N ALA A 55 2.45 3.91 3.86
CA ALA A 55 3.58 3.17 4.41
C ALA A 55 3.98 3.71 5.79
N THR A 56 4.04 5.03 5.94
CA THR A 56 4.34 5.67 7.23
C THR A 56 3.28 5.35 8.28
N HIS A 57 1.99 5.48 7.93
CA HIS A 57 0.87 5.20 8.84
C HIS A 57 0.81 3.74 9.27
N LEU A 58 1.10 2.82 8.35
CA LEU A 58 1.01 1.37 8.55
C LEU A 58 2.33 0.73 9.00
N GLY A 59 3.39 1.51 9.22
CA GLY A 59 4.69 1.00 9.67
C GLY A 59 5.43 0.14 8.64
N ILE A 60 5.26 0.43 7.35
CA ILE A 60 5.90 -0.32 6.25
C ILE A 60 7.24 0.31 5.88
N GLU A 61 8.28 -0.51 5.82
CA GLU A 61 9.60 -0.12 5.33
C GLU A 61 9.87 -0.66 3.92
N CYS A 62 10.18 0.24 2.98
CA CYS A 62 10.66 -0.12 1.64
C CYS A 62 12.17 -0.36 1.67
N ARG A 63 12.60 -1.59 1.40
CA ARG A 63 14.01 -1.98 1.39
C ARG A 63 14.41 -2.62 0.06
N GLN A 64 15.58 -2.26 -0.45
CA GLN A 64 16.14 -2.87 -1.66
C GLN A 64 16.56 -4.30 -1.34
N SER A 65 16.02 -5.27 -2.08
CA SER A 65 16.51 -6.63 -2.00
C SER A 65 17.88 -6.74 -2.70
N LYS A 66 18.73 -7.66 -2.25
CA LYS A 66 19.97 -7.97 -2.96
C LYS A 66 19.61 -8.43 -4.37
N ARG A 67 19.89 -7.60 -5.38
CA ARG A 67 19.76 -7.99 -6.78
C ARG A 67 20.73 -9.15 -7.00
N ARG A 68 20.23 -10.37 -7.22
CA ARG A 68 21.08 -11.48 -7.67
C ARG A 68 21.77 -11.00 -8.95
N LYS A 69 23.09 -10.77 -8.88
CA LYS A 69 23.90 -10.61 -10.09
C LYS A 69 23.80 -11.95 -10.82
N GLY A 70 23.11 -11.95 -11.96
CA GLY A 70 23.23 -13.02 -12.94
C GLY A 70 24.62 -13.00 -13.55
#